data_AF-A0A811RKT5-F1
#
_entry.id   AF-A0A811RKT5-F1
#
_cell.length_a   1.000
_cell.length_b   1.000
_cell.length_c   1.000
_cell.angle_alpha   90.00
_cell.angle_beta   90.00
_cell.angle_gamma   90.00
#
_symmetry.space_group_name_H-M   'P 1'
#
loop_
_entity.id
_entity.type
_entity.pdbx_description
1 polymer ?
#
loop_
_entity_poly.entity_id
_entity_poly.type
_entity_poly.pdbx_seq_one_letter_code
_entity_poly.pdbx_strand_id
1 'polypeptide(L)'
;MESTAAAAEADPRAWKWAIRKRVWDALEAEGVARDPRPVHHRIPNFDGAPAAADALGRLDIFQNSQCVKESCEPFIEQERVPKCTTPLTQDSDTKLLTPQPRLRTGFFSVMDSQMIPVGCIPEACTSVGAAKYGRPIGLDECLKVDLIVIGSVAVDPSSGARLGKGEGFAELEYGMLRYMGAIDDSTMIVTTVHDKQLVDDIPVEKLLVHDVPVDIICTPTQVIFTKTTIPKPQGIYWEKLSPEKLGQIRILRELKQRIEQETGTILPCGPSEKLPPTAQRRQRWRRR
;
A
#
# COMPACT_ATOMS: atom_id res chain seq x y z
N MET A 1 -32.75 5.16 -40.47
CA MET A 1 -31.40 4.63 -40.18
C MET A 1 -30.72 5.62 -39.23
N GLU A 2 -31.15 5.59 -37.96
CA GLU A 2 -30.56 6.41 -36.90
C GLU A 2 -29.41 5.64 -36.27
N SER A 3 -28.19 6.10 -36.59
CA SER A 3 -26.97 5.63 -35.94
C SER A 3 -26.80 6.38 -34.63
N THR A 4 -27.15 5.71 -33.54
CA THR A 4 -26.85 6.12 -32.17
C THR A 4 -25.35 6.08 -31.93
N ALA A 5 -24.67 7.20 -32.13
CA ALA A 5 -23.35 7.43 -31.55
C ALA A 5 -23.52 7.64 -30.04
N ALA A 6 -23.58 6.53 -29.30
CA ALA A 6 -23.46 6.55 -27.85
C ALA A 6 -22.04 7.05 -27.52
N ALA A 7 -21.97 8.26 -26.99
CA ALA A 7 -20.79 8.79 -26.34
C ALA A 7 -20.38 7.80 -25.26
N ALA A 8 -19.23 7.13 -25.45
CA ALA A 8 -18.58 6.40 -24.39
C ALA A 8 -18.18 7.43 -23.33
N GLU A 9 -18.91 7.47 -22.21
CA GLU A 9 -18.46 8.17 -21.00
C GLU A 9 -17.03 7.71 -20.71
N ALA A 10 -16.08 8.63 -20.86
CA ALA A 10 -14.69 8.36 -20.56
C ALA A 10 -14.61 7.91 -19.09
N ASP A 11 -14.09 6.70 -18.85
CA ASP A 11 -13.91 6.16 -17.50
C ASP A 11 -13.21 7.22 -16.63
N PRO A 12 -13.82 7.69 -15.53
CA PRO A 12 -13.23 8.70 -14.64
C PRO A 12 -11.84 8.31 -14.11
N ARG A 13 -11.46 7.03 -14.22
CA ARG A 13 -10.16 6.49 -13.81
C ARG A 13 -9.16 6.31 -14.96
N ALA A 14 -9.56 6.57 -16.20
CA ALA A 14 -8.73 6.41 -17.39
C ALA A 14 -7.43 7.24 -17.30
N TRP A 15 -7.49 8.44 -16.71
CA TRP A 15 -6.31 9.28 -16.52
C TRP A 15 -5.30 8.65 -15.55
N LYS A 16 -5.76 8.02 -14.45
CA LYS A 16 -4.88 7.31 -13.51
C LYS A 16 -4.15 6.16 -14.22
N TRP A 17 -4.86 5.45 -15.10
CA TRP A 17 -4.27 4.38 -15.90
C TRP A 17 -3.22 4.90 -16.89
N ALA A 18 -3.49 6.02 -17.57
CA ALA A 18 -2.57 6.63 -18.52
C ALA A 18 -1.22 6.99 -17.85
N ILE A 19 -1.25 7.61 -16.66
CA ILE A 19 -0.04 7.95 -15.90
C ILE A 19 0.70 6.68 -15.46
N ARG A 20 -0.01 5.70 -14.88
CA ARG A 20 0.61 4.42 -14.47
C ARG A 20 1.31 3.74 -15.63
N LYS A 21 0.63 3.62 -16.78
CA LYS A 21 1.19 3.01 -17.99
C LYS A 21 2.43 3.76 -18.46
N ARG A 22 2.38 5.10 -18.52
CA ARG A 22 3.53 5.93 -18.90
C ARG A 22 4.73 5.70 -18.00
N VAL A 23 4.53 5.66 -16.68
CA VAL A 23 5.62 5.42 -15.72
C VAL A 23 6.15 3.99 -15.81
N TRP A 24 5.29 2.98 -15.91
CA TRP A 24 5.72 1.59 -16.12
C TRP A 24 6.54 1.44 -17.41
N ASP A 25 6.06 2.01 -18.51
CA ASP A 25 6.76 1.96 -19.80
C ASP A 25 8.12 2.67 -19.72
N ALA A 26 8.20 3.82 -19.02
CA ALA A 26 9.46 4.56 -18.84
C ALA A 26 10.48 3.76 -18.00
N LEU A 27 10.05 3.12 -16.92
CA LEU A 27 10.94 2.33 -16.06
C LEU A 27 11.53 1.11 -16.80
N GLU A 28 10.74 0.45 -17.65
CA GLU A 28 11.20 -0.67 -18.47
C GLU A 28 12.11 -0.19 -19.62
N ALA A 29 11.73 0.88 -20.31
CA ALA A 29 12.49 1.41 -21.46
C ALA A 29 13.88 1.94 -21.05
N GLU A 30 13.99 2.53 -19.86
CA GLU A 30 15.26 3.05 -19.34
C GLU A 30 16.10 2.00 -18.59
N GLY A 31 15.62 0.75 -18.47
CA GLY A 31 16.34 -0.33 -17.77
C GLY A 31 16.47 -0.14 -16.26
N VAL A 32 15.66 0.76 -15.69
CA VAL A 32 15.61 1.06 -14.25
C VAL A 32 14.79 0.01 -13.51
N ALA A 33 13.78 -0.58 -14.16
CA ALA A 33 12.97 -1.64 -13.59
C ALA A 33 13.84 -2.84 -13.15
N ARG A 34 13.60 -3.31 -11.93
CA ARG A 34 14.21 -4.53 -11.38
C ARG A 34 13.14 -5.60 -11.22
N ASP A 35 13.56 -6.85 -11.10
CA ASP A 35 12.62 -7.95 -10.94
C ASP A 35 11.77 -7.78 -9.66
N PRO A 36 10.48 -8.18 -9.70
CA PRO A 36 9.83 -8.97 -10.75
C PRO A 36 9.34 -8.15 -11.96
N ARG A 37 9.76 -8.55 -13.16
CA ARG A 37 9.24 -8.02 -14.43
C ARG A 37 8.18 -8.95 -15.07
N PRO A 38 7.25 -8.41 -15.88
CA PRO A 38 7.06 -6.99 -16.19
C PRO A 38 6.47 -6.19 -15.01
N VAL A 39 6.82 -4.91 -14.91
CA VAL A 39 6.37 -4.03 -13.81
C VAL A 39 4.90 -3.59 -13.93
N HIS A 40 4.26 -3.79 -15.09
CA HIS A 40 2.86 -3.43 -15.30
C HIS A 40 1.93 -4.12 -14.31
N HIS A 41 0.92 -3.40 -13.84
CA HIS A 41 0.00 -3.86 -12.80
C HIS A 41 0.72 -4.22 -11.48
N ARG A 42 1.86 -3.59 -11.17
CA ARG A 42 2.58 -3.76 -9.89
C ARG A 42 3.09 -2.44 -9.38
N ILE A 43 3.41 -2.39 -8.08
CA ILE A 43 4.32 -1.36 -7.57
C ILE A 43 5.72 -1.73 -8.07
N PRO A 44 6.39 -0.87 -8.86
CA PRO A 44 7.67 -1.21 -9.47
C PRO A 44 8.78 -1.42 -8.44
N ASN A 45 9.65 -2.39 -8.70
CA ASN A 45 10.98 -2.42 -8.12
C ASN A 45 11.94 -1.70 -9.06
N PHE A 46 12.94 -1.01 -8.53
CA PHE A 46 13.77 -0.10 -9.29
C PHE A 46 15.23 -0.12 -8.83
N ASP A 47 16.12 0.25 -9.74
CA ASP A 47 17.53 0.44 -9.45
C ASP A 47 17.76 1.57 -8.44
N GLY A 48 18.58 1.35 -7.43
CA GLY A 48 18.76 2.32 -6.34
C GLY A 48 17.68 2.25 -5.25
N ALA A 49 16.78 1.25 -5.27
CA ALA A 49 15.87 0.99 -4.15
C ALA A 49 16.57 0.89 -2.77
N PRO A 50 17.78 0.29 -2.64
CA PRO A 50 18.52 0.33 -1.39
C PRO A 50 18.90 1.76 -0.96
N ALA A 51 19.28 2.64 -1.87
CA ALA A 51 19.62 4.02 -1.55
C ALA A 51 18.40 4.84 -1.10
N ALA A 52 17.23 4.62 -1.71
CA ALA A 52 15.98 5.22 -1.27
C ALA A 52 15.55 4.71 0.12
N ALA A 53 15.74 3.41 0.40
CA ALA A 53 15.49 2.83 1.71
C ALA A 53 16.49 3.36 2.77
N ASP A 54 17.75 3.55 2.41
CA ASP A 54 18.76 4.20 3.25
C ASP A 54 18.35 5.62 3.62
N ALA A 55 17.78 6.38 2.67
CA ALA A 55 17.27 7.71 2.93
C ALA A 55 16.09 7.70 3.91
N LEU A 56 15.16 6.74 3.76
CA LEU A 56 14.07 6.50 4.71
C LEU A 56 14.58 6.19 6.12
N GLY A 57 15.57 5.29 6.24
CA GLY A 57 16.13 4.87 7.54
C GLY A 57 16.91 5.98 8.27
N ARG A 58 17.31 7.04 7.56
CA ARG A 58 17.96 8.23 8.15
C ARG A 58 16.98 9.28 8.65
N LEU A 59 15.69 9.13 8.41
CA LEU A 59 14.70 10.11 8.88
C LEU A 59 14.50 9.98 10.39
N ASP A 60 14.51 11.10 11.11
CA ASP A 60 14.26 11.14 12.55
C ASP A 60 12.92 10.49 12.91
N ILE A 61 11.90 10.67 12.06
CA ILE A 61 10.58 10.06 12.29
C ILE A 61 10.61 8.54 12.21
N PHE A 62 11.46 7.98 11.35
CA PHE A 62 11.62 6.54 11.24
C PHE A 62 12.40 6.00 12.44
N GLN A 63 13.47 6.68 12.84
CA GLN A 63 14.31 6.28 13.98
C GLN A 63 13.58 6.35 15.33
N ASN A 64 12.64 7.29 15.48
CA ASN A 64 11.86 7.46 16.72
C ASN A 64 10.51 6.72 16.70
N SER A 65 10.18 6.02 15.60
CA SER A 65 8.93 5.27 15.50
C SER A 65 8.96 4.00 16.33
N GLN A 66 7.86 3.71 17.05
CA GLN A 66 7.68 2.46 17.78
C GLN A 66 6.85 1.46 16.99
N CYS A 67 6.02 1.94 16.06
CA CYS A 67 5.32 1.07 15.12
C CYS A 67 5.31 1.64 13.72
N VAL A 68 5.83 0.85 12.78
CA VAL A 68 5.85 1.19 11.35
C VAL A 68 4.95 0.22 10.61
N LYS A 69 4.03 0.76 9.81
CA LYS A 69 3.27 -0.03 8.84
C LYS A 69 3.97 -0.01 7.51
N GLU A 70 4.29 -1.17 6.97
CA GLU A 70 4.92 -1.30 5.66
C GLU A 70 4.04 -2.12 4.72
N SER A 71 3.67 -1.54 3.57
CA SER A 71 3.07 -2.29 2.47
C SER A 71 4.13 -3.07 1.69
N CYS A 72 4.57 -4.21 2.21
CA CYS A 72 5.40 -5.14 1.46
C CYS A 72 4.58 -5.79 0.34
N GLU A 73 4.80 -5.39 -0.91
CA GLU A 73 4.35 -6.20 -2.04
C GLU A 73 5.20 -7.50 -2.08
N PRO A 74 4.58 -8.67 -2.30
CA PRO A 74 5.15 -9.99 -1.96
C PRO A 74 6.46 -10.41 -2.64
N PHE A 75 6.97 -9.66 -3.60
CA PHE A 75 7.92 -10.17 -4.60
C PHE A 75 9.25 -9.42 -4.68
N ILE A 76 9.50 -8.44 -3.81
CA ILE A 76 10.78 -7.73 -3.78
C ILE A 76 11.68 -8.47 -2.78
N GLU A 77 12.03 -9.70 -3.18
CA GLU A 77 12.52 -10.77 -2.30
C GLU A 77 14.05 -10.77 -2.07
N GLN A 78 14.84 -9.92 -2.74
CA GLN A 78 16.30 -10.13 -2.76
C GLN A 78 17.20 -8.91 -2.44
N GLU A 79 16.74 -7.67 -2.59
CA GLU A 79 17.62 -6.49 -2.38
C GLU A 79 17.12 -5.46 -1.36
N ARG A 80 15.91 -5.59 -0.82
CA ARG A 80 15.35 -4.70 0.23
C ARG A 80 15.72 -5.09 1.66
N VAL A 81 16.41 -6.23 1.81
CA VAL A 81 16.65 -6.93 3.05
C VAL A 81 17.45 -6.16 4.12
N PRO A 82 18.43 -5.28 3.82
CA PRO A 82 19.25 -4.79 4.92
C PRO A 82 18.63 -3.70 5.80
N LYS A 83 17.60 -2.95 5.35
CA LYS A 83 17.20 -1.69 6.05
C LYS A 83 15.71 -1.33 6.13
N CYS A 84 14.79 -2.01 5.43
CA CYS A 84 13.41 -2.09 5.93
C CYS A 84 13.34 -2.88 7.26
N THR A 85 14.44 -3.57 7.57
CA THR A 85 14.70 -4.34 8.79
C THR A 85 15.40 -3.53 9.87
N THR A 86 15.72 -2.25 9.69
CA THR A 86 16.32 -1.42 10.76
C THR A 86 15.48 -1.44 12.05
N PRO A 87 14.13 -1.39 11.99
CA PRO A 87 13.26 -1.63 13.14
C PRO A 87 13.44 -2.99 13.83
N LEU A 88 13.85 -4.00 13.07
CA LEU A 88 13.94 -5.41 13.49
C LEU A 88 15.39 -5.87 13.78
N THR A 89 16.40 -5.05 13.48
CA THR A 89 17.85 -5.40 13.55
C THR A 89 18.59 -4.70 14.67
N GLN A 90 18.13 -3.53 15.09
CA GLN A 90 18.54 -2.94 16.36
C GLN A 90 17.66 -3.56 17.43
N ASP A 91 18.20 -3.87 18.63
CA ASP A 91 17.46 -4.26 19.85
C ASP A 91 16.47 -3.16 20.26
N SER A 92 15.52 -2.87 19.38
CA SER A 92 14.52 -1.84 19.47
C SER A 92 13.19 -2.56 19.59
N ASP A 93 12.35 -2.08 20.50
CA ASP A 93 10.97 -2.56 20.69
C ASP A 93 10.04 -2.12 19.54
N THR A 94 10.60 -1.93 18.33
CA THR A 94 9.87 -1.42 17.17
C THR A 94 9.08 -2.53 16.51
N LYS A 95 7.76 -2.30 16.40
CA LYS A 95 6.82 -3.23 15.80
C LYS A 95 6.64 -2.95 14.32
N LEU A 96 6.85 -3.97 13.49
CA LEU A 96 6.57 -3.90 12.06
C LEU A 96 5.16 -4.47 11.78
N LEU A 97 4.30 -3.64 11.20
CA LEU A 97 2.96 -4.02 10.79
C LEU A 97 2.93 -4.27 9.28
N THR A 98 2.64 -5.51 8.87
CA THR A 98 2.61 -5.90 7.45
C THR A 98 1.21 -6.40 7.05
N PRO A 99 0.64 -5.91 5.94
CA PRO A 99 -0.66 -6.39 5.48
C PRO A 99 -0.52 -7.81 4.96
N GLN A 100 -1.52 -8.66 5.24
CA GLN A 100 -1.55 -9.97 4.62
C GLN A 100 -1.89 -9.83 3.12
N PRO A 101 -1.28 -10.63 2.22
CA PRO A 101 -1.48 -10.48 0.78
C PRO A 101 -2.95 -10.42 0.39
N ARG A 102 -3.36 -9.27 -0.17
CA ARG A 102 -4.74 -8.97 -0.63
C ARG A 102 -5.82 -9.07 0.45
N LEU A 103 -5.46 -9.03 1.74
CA LEU A 103 -6.38 -9.09 2.89
C LEU A 103 -7.29 -10.34 2.91
N ARG A 104 -6.84 -11.45 2.30
CA ARG A 104 -7.68 -12.65 2.14
C ARG A 104 -7.59 -13.64 3.29
N THR A 105 -6.43 -13.74 3.92
CA THR A 105 -6.16 -14.72 4.99
C THR A 105 -6.20 -14.08 6.39
N GLY A 106 -6.24 -12.75 6.46
CA GLY A 106 -6.16 -11.97 7.69
C GLY A 106 -5.98 -10.48 7.39
N PHE A 107 -5.89 -9.68 8.45
CA PHE A 107 -5.85 -8.22 8.39
C PHE A 107 -4.40 -7.72 8.28
N PHE A 108 -3.68 -7.67 9.41
CA PHE A 108 -2.24 -7.44 9.45
C PHE A 108 -1.55 -8.51 10.27
N SER A 109 -0.25 -8.65 10.08
CA SER A 109 0.66 -9.36 10.98
C SER A 109 1.60 -8.35 11.63
N VAL A 110 1.70 -8.42 12.95
CA VAL A 110 2.70 -7.68 13.73
C VAL A 110 3.92 -8.57 13.93
N MET A 111 5.09 -7.99 13.70
CA MET A 111 6.39 -8.59 13.95
C MET A 111 7.20 -7.70 14.88
N ASP A 112 8.02 -8.33 15.69
CA ASP A 112 8.97 -7.72 16.60
C ASP A 112 10.34 -8.39 16.37
N SER A 113 11.44 -7.67 16.62
CA SER A 113 12.80 -8.20 16.56
C SER A 113 12.94 -9.47 17.41
N GLN A 114 12.28 -9.53 18.58
CA GLN A 114 12.33 -10.67 19.49
C GLN A 114 11.60 -11.92 18.96
N MET A 115 10.66 -11.76 18.02
CA MET A 115 9.92 -12.87 17.42
C MET A 115 10.68 -13.55 16.28
N ILE A 116 11.72 -12.91 15.76
CA ILE A 116 12.44 -13.35 14.57
C ILE A 116 13.77 -13.98 15.00
N PRO A 117 14.04 -15.25 14.63
CA PRO A 117 15.34 -15.86 14.90
C PRO A 117 16.48 -15.06 14.27
N VAL A 118 17.62 -14.99 14.98
CA VAL A 118 18.83 -14.32 14.49
C VAL A 118 19.22 -14.88 13.12
N GLY A 119 19.42 -13.99 12.14
CA GLY A 119 19.73 -14.35 10.75
C GLY A 119 18.52 -14.64 9.85
N CYS A 120 17.30 -14.74 10.40
CA CYS A 120 16.06 -14.92 9.62
C CYS A 120 15.34 -13.60 9.29
N ILE A 121 15.90 -12.46 9.70
CA ILE A 121 15.39 -11.12 9.42
C ILE A 121 15.13 -10.86 7.91
N PRO A 122 16.04 -11.25 6.98
CA PRO A 122 15.76 -11.19 5.55
C PRO A 122 14.49 -11.93 5.12
N GLU A 123 14.31 -13.14 5.65
CA GLU A 123 13.15 -13.98 5.35
C GLU A 123 11.88 -13.37 5.92
N ALA A 124 11.92 -12.87 7.16
CA ALA A 124 10.78 -12.27 7.86
C ALA A 124 10.17 -11.06 7.14
N CYS A 125 10.97 -10.32 6.37
CA CYS A 125 10.49 -9.18 5.57
C CYS A 125 9.83 -9.58 4.25
N THR A 126 9.80 -10.86 3.90
CA THR A 126 9.01 -11.37 2.78
C THR A 126 7.56 -11.58 3.20
N SER A 127 6.61 -11.55 2.26
CA SER A 127 5.21 -11.88 2.58
C SER A 127 5.04 -13.28 3.19
N VAL A 128 5.90 -14.23 2.79
CA VAL A 128 5.90 -15.60 3.31
C VAL A 128 6.47 -15.63 4.73
N GLY A 129 7.57 -14.91 4.98
CA GLY A 129 8.16 -14.79 6.30
C GLY A 129 7.28 -14.01 7.27
N ALA A 130 6.63 -12.94 6.82
CA ALA A 130 5.66 -12.19 7.63
C ALA A 130 4.47 -13.05 8.05
N ALA A 131 4.03 -13.97 7.19
CA ALA A 131 3.00 -14.96 7.54
C ALA A 131 3.51 -16.09 8.46
N LYS A 132 4.83 -16.36 8.44
CA LYS A 132 5.48 -17.43 9.21
C LYS A 132 5.88 -16.98 10.62
N TYR A 133 6.46 -15.79 10.74
CA TYR A 133 7.01 -15.23 11.97
C TYR A 133 6.09 -14.19 12.62
N GLY A 134 5.23 -13.54 11.85
CA GLY A 134 4.33 -12.50 12.36
C GLY A 134 3.13 -13.06 13.09
N ARG A 135 2.74 -12.39 14.18
CA ARG A 135 1.50 -12.64 14.90
C ARG A 135 0.34 -11.94 14.16
N PRO A 136 -0.70 -12.66 13.71
CA PRO A 136 -1.86 -12.03 13.10
C PRO A 136 -2.60 -11.18 14.14
N ILE A 137 -3.05 -10.00 13.73
CA ILE A 137 -3.89 -9.11 14.54
C ILE A 137 -5.29 -8.99 13.97
N GLY A 138 -6.26 -8.77 14.86
CA GLY A 138 -7.67 -8.51 14.52
C GLY A 138 -8.01 -7.03 14.60
N LEU A 139 -9.30 -6.72 14.41
CA LEU A 139 -9.84 -5.35 14.49
C LEU A 139 -9.86 -4.78 15.92
N ASP A 140 -9.76 -5.64 16.94
CA ASP A 140 -9.79 -5.25 18.36
C ASP A 140 -8.41 -4.97 18.94
N GLU A 141 -7.34 -5.18 18.17
CA GLU A 141 -5.98 -4.94 18.66
C GLU A 141 -5.75 -3.43 18.82
N CYS A 142 -5.42 -3.00 20.03
CA CYS A 142 -5.05 -1.61 20.29
C CYS A 142 -3.57 -1.41 19.95
N LEU A 143 -3.31 -0.75 18.83
CA LEU A 143 -1.97 -0.39 18.39
C LEU A 143 -1.99 1.04 17.86
N LYS A 144 -0.88 1.76 18.02
CA LYS A 144 -0.67 3.08 17.42
C LYS A 144 0.42 2.94 16.37
N VAL A 145 0.14 3.34 15.14
CA VAL A 145 1.12 3.36 14.04
C VAL A 145 1.65 4.79 13.90
N ASP A 146 2.97 4.94 14.03
CA ASP A 146 3.63 6.25 13.96
C ASP A 146 3.97 6.64 12.51
N LEU A 147 4.25 5.64 11.68
CA LEU A 147 4.69 5.84 10.30
C LEU A 147 4.06 4.82 9.35
N ILE A 148 3.56 5.28 8.20
CA ILE A 148 3.08 4.41 7.13
C ILE A 148 4.01 4.52 5.92
N VAL A 149 4.65 3.42 5.56
CA VAL A 149 5.39 3.26 4.31
C VAL A 149 4.46 2.65 3.26
N ILE A 150 4.17 3.42 2.21
CA ILE A 150 3.23 3.05 1.14
C ILE A 150 3.93 2.91 -0.21
N GLY A 151 3.64 1.82 -0.93
CA GLY A 151 4.18 1.57 -2.26
C GLY A 151 3.41 2.34 -3.34
N SER A 152 4.14 3.04 -4.22
CA SER A 152 3.56 3.94 -5.23
C SER A 152 4.09 3.65 -6.64
N VAL A 153 3.27 3.89 -7.66
CA VAL A 153 3.66 3.86 -9.06
C VAL A 153 4.14 5.23 -9.50
N ALA A 154 3.39 6.28 -9.18
CA ALA A 154 3.71 7.66 -9.52
C ALA A 154 3.38 8.59 -8.36
N VAL A 155 4.17 9.64 -8.17
CA VAL A 155 4.01 10.59 -7.07
C VAL A 155 4.35 12.00 -7.53
N ASP A 156 3.56 12.98 -7.11
CA ASP A 156 3.85 14.39 -7.35
C ASP A 156 4.64 14.99 -6.18
N PRO A 157 5.87 15.49 -6.41
CA PRO A 157 6.71 16.06 -5.36
C PRO A 157 6.17 17.38 -4.80
N SER A 158 5.37 18.12 -5.57
CA SER A 158 4.85 19.42 -5.17
C SER A 158 3.56 19.32 -4.34
N SER A 159 2.65 18.42 -4.74
CA SER A 159 1.35 18.26 -4.08
C SER A 159 1.29 17.08 -3.10
N GLY A 160 2.20 16.11 -3.21
CA GLY A 160 2.11 14.82 -2.52
C GLY A 160 1.02 13.90 -3.05
N ALA A 161 0.41 14.24 -4.20
CA ALA A 161 -0.54 13.38 -4.86
C ALA A 161 0.13 12.07 -5.31
N ARG A 162 -0.59 10.95 -5.16
CA ARG A 162 -0.01 9.61 -5.28
C ARG A 162 -0.91 8.71 -6.10
N LEU A 163 -0.30 7.93 -6.99
CA LEU A 163 -0.98 6.84 -7.69
C LEU A 163 -0.36 5.50 -7.29
N GLY A 164 -1.14 4.67 -6.58
CA GLY A 164 -0.82 3.26 -6.37
C GLY A 164 -1.11 2.41 -7.61
N LYS A 165 -0.96 1.08 -7.47
CA LYS A 165 -1.20 0.09 -8.55
C LYS A 165 -2.62 0.14 -9.14
N GLY A 166 -3.62 0.58 -8.36
CA GLY A 166 -5.00 0.77 -8.82
C GLY A 166 -6.02 -0.24 -8.32
N GLU A 167 -5.62 -1.22 -7.50
CA GLU A 167 -6.56 -2.16 -6.87
C GLU A 167 -7.22 -1.58 -5.60
N GLY A 168 -6.71 -0.46 -5.07
CA GLY A 168 -7.28 0.22 -3.92
C GLY A 168 -7.16 -0.56 -2.60
N PHE A 169 -6.20 -1.46 -2.46
CA PHE A 169 -5.96 -2.20 -1.20
C PHE A 169 -5.27 -1.32 -0.16
N ALA A 170 -4.30 -0.50 -0.57
CA ALA A 170 -3.57 0.37 0.34
C ALA A 170 -4.47 1.44 0.97
N GLU A 171 -5.42 1.97 0.20
CA GLU A 171 -6.44 2.91 0.68
C GLU A 171 -7.40 2.24 1.68
N LEU A 172 -7.71 0.94 1.49
CA LEU A 172 -8.53 0.17 2.43
C LEU A 172 -7.78 -0.17 3.71
N GLU A 173 -6.51 -0.56 3.60
CA GLU A 173 -5.60 -0.75 4.74
C GLU A 173 -5.54 0.52 5.60
N TYR A 174 -5.37 1.67 4.95
CA TYR A 174 -5.39 2.98 5.61
C TYR A 174 -6.74 3.23 6.31
N GLY A 175 -7.85 3.07 5.59
CA GLY A 175 -9.19 3.29 6.13
C GLY A 175 -9.52 2.40 7.34
N MET A 176 -9.10 1.13 7.32
CA MET A 176 -9.29 0.20 8.45
C MET A 176 -8.43 0.59 9.65
N LEU A 177 -7.17 1.00 9.45
CA LEU A 177 -6.33 1.51 10.54
C LEU A 177 -6.91 2.79 11.15
N ARG A 178 -7.49 3.66 10.31
CA ARG A 178 -8.16 4.89 10.76
C ARG A 178 -9.39 4.55 11.61
N TYR A 179 -10.18 3.56 11.19
CA TYR A 179 -11.34 3.07 11.94
C TYR A 179 -10.96 2.52 13.32
N MET A 180 -9.85 1.78 13.41
CA MET A 180 -9.36 1.22 14.68
C MET A 180 -8.80 2.30 15.63
N GLY A 181 -8.70 3.55 15.19
CA GLY A 181 -7.99 4.60 15.94
C GLY A 181 -6.48 4.37 16.00
N ALA A 182 -5.94 3.47 15.17
CA ALA A 182 -4.52 3.16 15.14
C ALA A 182 -3.68 4.25 14.46
N ILE A 183 -4.33 5.07 13.63
CA ILE A 183 -3.71 6.21 12.93
C ILE A 183 -4.58 7.45 13.02
N ASP A 184 -3.93 8.59 12.88
CA ASP A 184 -4.58 9.90 12.80
C ASP A 184 -4.00 10.80 11.71
N ASP A 185 -4.50 12.03 11.61
CA ASP A 185 -4.05 12.98 10.59
C ASP A 185 -2.57 13.39 10.78
N SER A 186 -2.04 13.21 12.00
CA SER A 186 -0.62 13.43 12.32
C SER A 186 0.30 12.27 11.93
N THR A 187 -0.25 11.07 11.71
CA THR A 187 0.51 9.91 11.23
C THR A 187 1.12 10.21 9.86
N MET A 188 2.45 10.17 9.77
CA MET A 188 3.16 10.50 8.53
C MET A 188 3.14 9.35 7.52
N ILE A 189 3.00 9.72 6.26
CA ILE A 189 2.92 8.79 5.13
C ILE A 189 4.13 8.99 4.24
N VAL A 190 4.93 7.95 4.11
CA VAL A 190 6.20 7.97 3.37
C VAL A 190 6.16 6.99 2.22
N THR A 191 6.80 7.33 1.11
CA THR A 191 6.93 6.44 -0.04
C THR A 191 8.37 6.42 -0.55
N THR A 192 8.82 5.23 -0.96
CA THR A 192 10.12 5.04 -1.62
C THR A 192 9.88 4.79 -3.10
N VAL A 193 10.44 5.64 -3.95
CA VAL A 193 10.24 5.61 -5.39
C VAL A 193 11.53 6.00 -6.12
N HIS A 194 11.66 5.60 -7.39
CA HIS A 194 12.72 6.12 -8.24
C HIS A 194 12.44 7.57 -8.66
N ASP A 195 13.47 8.34 -9.02
CA ASP A 195 13.31 9.72 -9.51
C ASP A 195 12.40 9.80 -10.76
N LYS A 196 12.34 8.73 -11.55
CA LYS A 196 11.48 8.61 -12.75
C LYS A 196 10.00 8.36 -12.44
N GLN A 197 9.68 8.04 -11.19
CA GLN A 197 8.30 7.92 -10.72
C GLN A 197 7.77 9.26 -10.18
N LEU A 198 8.63 10.29 -10.08
CA LEU A 198 8.20 11.65 -9.82
C LEU A 198 7.53 12.21 -11.08
N VAL A 199 6.31 12.69 -10.92
CA VAL A 199 5.48 13.23 -12.00
C VAL A 199 4.85 14.55 -11.59
N ASP A 200 4.61 15.45 -12.53
CA ASP A 200 4.06 16.79 -12.29
C ASP A 200 2.64 16.97 -12.87
N ASP A 201 2.06 15.89 -13.40
CA ASP A 201 0.80 15.88 -14.14
C ASP A 201 -0.32 15.11 -13.44
N ILE A 202 -0.27 14.97 -12.10
CA ILE A 202 -1.38 14.38 -11.33
C ILE A 202 -2.42 15.47 -11.02
N PRO A 203 -3.62 15.44 -11.65
CA PRO A 203 -4.68 16.40 -11.36
C PRO A 203 -5.26 16.17 -9.95
N VAL A 204 -4.86 17.02 -9.00
CA VAL A 204 -5.27 16.95 -7.58
C VAL A 204 -6.79 17.04 -7.45
N GLU A 205 -7.45 17.86 -8.26
CA GLU A 205 -8.90 18.06 -8.28
C GLU A 205 -9.69 16.81 -8.74
N LYS A 206 -9.03 15.86 -9.41
CA LYS A 206 -9.63 14.58 -9.83
C LYS A 206 -9.31 13.43 -8.88
N LEU A 207 -8.56 13.69 -7.81
CA LEU A 207 -8.35 12.70 -6.76
C LEU A 207 -9.67 12.39 -6.05
N LEU A 208 -9.81 11.14 -5.67
CA LEU A 208 -10.93 10.65 -4.91
C LEU A 208 -10.66 10.90 -3.43
N VAL A 209 -11.72 11.11 -2.65
CA VAL A 209 -11.66 11.34 -1.19
C VAL A 209 -10.96 10.23 -0.38
N HIS A 210 -10.75 9.06 -1.00
CA HIS A 210 -10.05 7.93 -0.43
C HIS A 210 -8.60 7.78 -0.90
N ASP A 211 -8.16 8.58 -1.88
CA ASP A 211 -6.77 8.54 -2.32
C ASP A 211 -5.89 9.09 -1.19
N VAL A 212 -4.92 8.30 -0.76
CA VAL A 212 -4.02 8.64 0.35
C VAL A 212 -2.84 9.44 -0.20
N PRO A 213 -2.65 10.72 0.20
CA PRO A 213 -1.48 11.51 -0.18
C PRO A 213 -0.23 11.05 0.59
N VAL A 214 0.94 11.51 0.16
CA VAL A 214 2.21 11.26 0.86
C VAL A 214 2.80 12.55 1.41
N ASP A 215 3.36 12.48 2.61
CA ASP A 215 4.01 13.58 3.31
C ASP A 215 5.51 13.66 2.97
N ILE A 216 6.15 12.50 2.77
CA ILE A 216 7.59 12.39 2.49
C ILE A 216 7.81 11.42 1.32
N ILE A 217 8.68 11.82 0.39
CA ILE A 217 9.10 11.01 -0.74
C ILE A 217 10.61 10.80 -0.66
N CYS A 218 11.03 9.54 -0.59
CA CYS A 218 12.44 9.15 -0.61
C CYS A 218 12.79 8.59 -1.98
N THR A 219 13.74 9.22 -2.66
CA THR A 219 14.35 8.70 -3.89
C THR A 219 15.81 8.33 -3.65
N PRO A 220 16.47 7.65 -4.60
CA PRO A 220 17.90 7.38 -4.50
C PRO A 220 18.75 8.65 -4.39
N THR A 221 18.27 9.78 -4.94
CA THR A 221 19.05 11.03 -5.02
C THR A 221 18.67 12.06 -3.97
N GLN A 222 17.43 12.05 -3.46
CA GLN A 222 16.93 13.10 -2.58
C GLN A 222 15.77 12.65 -1.69
N VAL A 223 15.50 13.44 -0.65
CA VAL A 223 14.31 13.34 0.20
C VAL A 223 13.49 14.60 0.03
N ILE A 224 12.20 14.45 -0.27
CA ILE A 224 11.28 15.54 -0.56
C ILE A 224 10.16 15.54 0.48
N PHE A 225 9.97 16.69 1.14
CA PHE A 225 8.83 16.93 2.04
C PHE A 225 7.75 17.67 1.26
N THR A 226 6.65 17.01 0.97
CA THR A 226 5.59 17.53 0.07
C THR A 226 4.78 18.64 0.74
N LYS A 227 4.70 18.64 2.09
CA LYS A 227 3.83 19.53 2.87
C LYS A 227 2.41 19.57 2.27
N THR A 228 1.91 18.39 1.91
CA THR A 228 0.66 18.24 1.18
C THR A 228 -0.50 18.94 1.89
N THR A 229 -1.30 19.67 1.11
CA THR A 229 -2.57 20.25 1.58
C THR A 229 -3.76 19.34 1.30
N ILE A 230 -3.51 18.15 0.71
CA ILE A 230 -4.55 17.18 0.37
C ILE A 230 -5.01 16.52 1.69
N PRO A 231 -6.32 16.53 2.00
CA PRO A 231 -6.81 15.95 3.24
C PRO A 231 -6.62 14.43 3.22
N LYS A 232 -6.16 13.88 4.35
CA LYS A 232 -6.07 12.44 4.55
C LYS A 232 -7.48 11.83 4.70
N PRO A 233 -7.72 10.61 4.18
CA PRO A 233 -9.00 9.92 4.34
C PRO A 233 -9.41 9.79 5.82
N GLN A 234 -10.69 9.97 6.14
CA GLN A 234 -11.18 9.88 7.52
C GLN A 234 -11.65 8.46 7.90
N GLY A 235 -11.58 7.51 6.97
CA GLY A 235 -11.98 6.13 7.21
C GLY A 235 -12.30 5.40 5.91
N ILE A 236 -13.22 4.46 6.01
CA ILE A 236 -13.69 3.66 4.87
C ILE A 236 -14.96 4.28 4.29
N TYR A 237 -14.94 4.55 3.00
CA TYR A 237 -16.07 5.07 2.22
C TYR A 237 -16.87 3.91 1.62
N TRP A 238 -17.83 3.39 2.39
CA TRP A 238 -18.62 2.21 2.07
C TRP A 238 -19.45 2.36 0.78
N GLU A 239 -19.92 3.57 0.49
CA GLU A 239 -20.64 3.93 -0.73
C GLU A 239 -19.78 3.87 -2.01
N LYS A 240 -18.47 3.72 -1.86
CA LYS A 240 -17.53 3.55 -2.98
C LYS A 240 -17.02 2.11 -3.11
N LEU A 241 -17.38 1.22 -2.18
CA LEU A 241 -16.94 -0.17 -2.20
C LEU A 241 -17.92 -1.07 -2.95
N SER A 242 -17.43 -1.72 -4.00
CA SER A 242 -18.23 -2.64 -4.78
C SER A 242 -18.59 -3.93 -3.99
N PRO A 243 -19.77 -4.52 -4.24
CA PRO A 243 -20.18 -5.78 -3.62
C PRO A 243 -19.16 -6.90 -3.87
N GLU A 244 -18.55 -6.92 -5.06
CA GLU A 244 -17.55 -7.91 -5.43
C GLU A 244 -16.30 -7.80 -4.57
N LYS A 245 -15.86 -6.57 -4.26
CA LYS A 245 -14.67 -6.33 -3.43
C LYS A 245 -14.93 -6.68 -1.97
N LEU A 246 -16.12 -6.35 -1.46
CA LEU A 246 -16.60 -6.83 -0.16
C LEU A 246 -16.66 -8.36 -0.10
N GLY A 247 -17.13 -9.01 -1.17
CA GLY A 247 -17.18 -10.47 -1.25
C GLY A 247 -15.79 -11.14 -1.19
N GLN A 248 -14.76 -10.49 -1.73
CA GLN A 248 -13.39 -11.03 -1.74
C GLN A 248 -12.64 -10.87 -0.41
N ILE A 249 -12.95 -9.82 0.37
CA ILE A 249 -12.17 -9.43 1.54
C ILE A 249 -12.98 -9.73 2.80
N ARG A 250 -12.62 -10.81 3.49
CA ARG A 250 -13.36 -11.29 4.67
C ARG A 250 -13.42 -10.23 5.77
N ILE A 251 -12.30 -9.57 6.07
CA ILE A 251 -12.20 -8.60 7.16
C ILE A 251 -13.09 -7.37 6.95
N LEU A 252 -13.29 -6.94 5.69
CA LEU A 252 -14.20 -5.83 5.39
C LEU A 252 -15.65 -6.19 5.64
N ARG A 253 -16.04 -7.45 5.45
CA ARG A 253 -17.41 -7.90 5.77
C ARG A 253 -17.63 -7.94 7.28
N GLU A 254 -16.66 -8.47 8.02
CA GLU A 254 -16.69 -8.49 9.48
C GLU A 254 -16.76 -7.06 10.03
N LEU A 255 -15.96 -6.15 9.49
CA LEU A 255 -15.98 -4.73 9.85
C LEU A 255 -17.32 -4.06 9.50
N LYS A 256 -17.86 -4.29 8.29
CA LYS A 256 -19.15 -3.75 7.87
C LYS A 256 -20.26 -4.22 8.81
N GLN A 257 -20.34 -5.53 9.06
CA GLN A 257 -21.34 -6.12 9.95
C GLN A 257 -21.25 -5.55 11.37
N ARG A 258 -20.03 -5.36 11.88
CA ARG A 258 -19.81 -4.77 13.20
C ARG A 258 -20.32 -3.34 13.28
N ILE A 259 -19.98 -2.50 12.29
CA ILE A 259 -20.46 -1.10 12.26
C ILE A 259 -21.98 -1.06 12.14
N GLU A 260 -22.58 -1.91 11.31
CA GLU A 260 -24.03 -1.99 11.16
C GLU A 260 -24.72 -2.42 12.47
N GLN A 261 -24.11 -3.32 13.24
CA GLN A 261 -24.60 -3.73 14.56
C GLN A 261 -24.44 -2.62 15.62
N GLU A 262 -23.30 -1.93 15.64
CA GLU A 262 -23.00 -0.88 16.61
C GLU A 262 -23.85 0.39 16.36
N THR A 263 -24.05 0.76 15.09
CA THR A 263 -24.80 1.96 14.70
C THR A 263 -26.31 1.70 14.50
N GLY A 264 -26.70 0.44 14.35
CA GLY A 264 -28.07 0.05 13.98
C GLY A 264 -28.48 0.49 12.56
N THR A 265 -27.54 0.94 11.73
CA THR A 265 -27.79 1.44 10.38
C THR A 265 -27.11 0.56 9.33
N ILE A 266 -27.83 0.26 8.25
CA ILE A 266 -27.27 -0.51 7.13
C ILE A 266 -26.34 0.41 6.34
N LEU A 267 -25.08 -0.01 6.18
CA LEU A 267 -24.09 0.78 5.47
C LEU A 267 -24.31 0.69 3.96
N PRO A 268 -24.08 1.79 3.22
CA PRO A 268 -24.23 1.79 1.77
C PRO A 268 -23.25 0.82 1.10
N CYS A 269 -23.54 0.51 -0.17
CA CYS A 269 -22.66 -0.27 -1.03
C CYS A 269 -22.48 0.51 -2.32
N GLY A 270 -21.25 0.52 -2.84
CA GLY A 270 -20.93 1.15 -4.10
C GLY A 270 -21.43 0.37 -5.31
N PRO A 271 -21.25 0.94 -6.51
CA PRO A 271 -21.63 0.28 -7.76
C PRO A 271 -20.81 -0.99 -8.00
N SER A 272 -21.38 -1.93 -8.75
CA SER A 272 -20.70 -3.16 -9.17
C SER A 272 -19.46 -2.82 -10.00
N GLU A 273 -18.37 -3.56 -9.76
CA GLU A 273 -17.09 -3.37 -10.45
C GLU A 273 -16.57 -4.69 -11.02
N LYS A 274 -16.05 -4.64 -12.26
CA LYS A 274 -15.28 -5.75 -12.83
C LYS A 274 -13.90 -5.77 -12.19
N LEU A 275 -13.72 -6.60 -11.18
CA LEU A 275 -12.42 -6.80 -10.56
C LEU A 275 -11.46 -7.51 -11.52
N PRO A 276 -10.16 -7.15 -11.53
CA PRO A 276 -9.17 -7.85 -12.34
C PRO A 276 -9.12 -9.33 -11.96
N PRO A 277 -8.82 -10.23 -12.92
CA PRO A 277 -8.77 -11.66 -12.66
C PRO A 277 -7.77 -11.96 -11.56
N THR A 278 -8.26 -12.62 -10.53
CA THR A 278 -7.42 -13.07 -9.43
C THR A 278 -6.43 -14.10 -9.97
N ALA A 279 -5.13 -13.86 -9.84
CA ALA A 279 -4.11 -14.88 -10.09
C ALA A 279 -4.46 -16.17 -9.32
N GLN A 280 -4.83 -17.23 -10.05
CA GLN A 280 -5.10 -18.54 -9.48
C GLN A 280 -3.79 -19.10 -8.94
N ARG A 281 -3.79 -19.53 -7.68
CA ARG A 281 -2.66 -20.26 -7.10
C ARG A 281 -2.55 -21.56 -7.90
N ARG A 282 -1.51 -21.72 -8.74
CA ARG A 282 -1.13 -23.03 -9.26
C ARG A 282 -0.92 -23.92 -8.03
N GLN A 283 -1.84 -24.86 -7.78
CA GLN A 283 -1.60 -25.93 -6.83
C GLN A 283 -0.33 -26.65 -7.31
N ARG A 284 0.80 -26.37 -6.66
CA ARG A 284 1.97 -27.22 -6.80
C ARG A 284 1.55 -28.57 -6.25
N TRP A 285 1.31 -29.51 -7.15
CA TRP A 285 1.10 -30.91 -6.81
C TRP A 285 2.28 -31.33 -5.94
N ARG A 286 2.01 -31.62 -4.66
CA ARG A 286 2.95 -32.34 -3.80
C ARG A 286 3.15 -33.71 -4.47
N ARG A 287 4.27 -33.90 -5.16
CA ARG A 287 4.74 -35.25 -5.48
C ARG A 287 5.03 -35.92 -4.13
N ARG A 288 4.27 -36.98 -3.86
CA ARG A 288 4.53 -37.92 -2.78
C ARG A 288 5.85 -38.63 -3.02
#